data_AF-A0A7S3X7Z4-F1
#
_entry.id   AF-A0A7S3X7Z4-F1
#
_cell.length_a   1.000
_cell.length_b   1.000
_cell.length_c   1.000
_cell.angle_alpha   90.00
_cell.angle_beta   90.00
_cell.angle_gamma   90.00
#
_symmetry.space_group_name_H-M   'P 1'
#
loop_
_entity.id
_entity.type
_entity.pdbx_description
1 polymer ?
#
loop_
_entity_poly.entity_id
_entity_poly.type
_entity_poly.pdbx_seq_one_letter_code
_entity_poly.pdbx_strand_id
1 'polypeptide(L)'
;VERAPHFMTELIEKHGHASVEDTQLAAAELNTYYVESFGSAIRIDYGTGHELSLFAWLYCLEVVGLLVPSDRPALVLRVFHRYLTLMQKLQTTYWLEPAGSHGVWGLDDYQFLCFVFGAAQLVNHPSILPSSIHDDEVLEEGAADYLYLNAIAFIKKVKKGPFGEHSPYLNDISGVETWSKVVAGLLRMYEGEVLGKLPVVQHLKFGTLLKWDSAFDD
;
A
#
# COMPACT_ATOMS: atom_id res chain seq x y z
N VAL A 1 8.72 -16.17 -7.49
CA VAL A 1 9.15 -16.98 -6.32
C VAL A 1 10.60 -17.42 -6.44
N GLU A 2 11.01 -18.13 -7.51
CA GLU A 2 12.35 -18.75 -7.59
C GLU A 2 13.56 -17.81 -7.46
N ARG A 3 13.46 -16.56 -7.94
CA ARG A 3 14.57 -15.58 -7.86
C ARG A 3 14.57 -14.73 -6.59
N ALA A 4 13.46 -14.70 -5.86
CA ALA A 4 13.29 -13.81 -4.71
C ALA A 4 14.27 -14.15 -3.56
N PRO A 5 14.52 -15.43 -3.21
CA PRO A 5 15.51 -15.77 -2.18
C PRO A 5 16.91 -15.23 -2.51
N HIS A 6 17.38 -15.42 -3.76
CA HIS A 6 18.69 -14.94 -4.18
C HIS A 6 18.79 -13.42 -4.12
N PHE A 7 17.74 -12.71 -4.56
CA PHE A 7 17.67 -11.26 -4.44
C PHE A 7 17.74 -10.79 -2.98
N MET A 8 17.07 -11.46 -2.04
CA MET A 8 17.13 -11.09 -0.62
C MET A 8 18.52 -11.31 -0.02
N THR A 9 19.15 -12.43 -0.34
CA THR A 9 20.52 -12.71 0.09
C THR A 9 21.49 -11.65 -0.45
N GLU A 10 21.43 -11.34 -1.75
CA GLU A 10 22.27 -10.30 -2.34
C GLU A 10 22.04 -8.92 -1.72
N LEU A 11 20.78 -8.59 -1.43
CA LEU A 11 20.39 -7.30 -0.84
C LEU A 11 21.04 -7.10 0.55
N ILE A 12 20.99 -8.13 1.40
CA ILE A 12 21.56 -8.08 2.76
C ILE A 12 23.08 -8.19 2.71
N GLU A 13 23.65 -9.11 1.94
CA GLU A 13 25.11 -9.32 1.87
C GLU A 13 25.85 -8.06 1.39
N LYS A 14 25.25 -7.30 0.47
CA LYS A 14 25.87 -6.12 -0.11
C LYS A 14 25.86 -4.90 0.81
N HIS A 15 25.07 -4.92 1.89
CA HIS A 15 24.79 -3.72 2.70
C HIS A 15 24.69 -3.96 4.22
N GLY A 16 24.80 -5.20 4.70
CA GLY A 16 24.67 -5.58 6.11
C GLY A 16 26.00 -5.92 6.81
N HIS A 17 26.06 -5.74 8.13
CA HIS A 17 27.18 -6.11 8.99
C HIS A 17 26.84 -7.27 9.97
N ALA A 18 25.94 -8.18 9.57
CA ALA A 18 25.44 -9.28 10.42
C ALA A 18 26.22 -10.59 10.20
N SER A 19 26.07 -11.54 11.13
CA SER A 19 26.58 -12.91 10.96
C SER A 19 25.87 -13.62 9.79
N VAL A 20 26.50 -14.65 9.21
CA VAL A 20 25.95 -15.38 8.05
C VAL A 20 24.61 -16.06 8.39
N GLU A 21 24.48 -16.60 9.61
CA GLU A 21 23.27 -17.28 10.07
C GLU A 21 22.10 -16.30 10.28
N ASP A 22 22.38 -15.15 10.92
CA ASP A 22 21.38 -14.07 11.08
C ASP A 22 20.94 -13.52 9.72
N THR A 23 21.86 -13.43 8.76
CA THR A 23 21.58 -12.98 7.39
C THR A 23 20.63 -13.93 6.67
N GLN A 24 20.80 -15.25 6.81
CA GLN A 24 19.94 -16.23 6.16
C GLN A 24 18.51 -16.24 6.73
N LEU A 25 18.38 -16.14 8.06
CA LEU A 25 17.08 -16.07 8.71
C LEU A 25 16.33 -14.78 8.34
N ALA A 26 17.03 -13.64 8.39
CA ALA A 26 16.46 -12.36 7.96
C ALA A 26 16.06 -12.38 6.48
N ALA A 27 16.88 -12.95 5.60
CA ALA A 27 16.57 -13.09 4.17
C ALA A 27 15.33 -13.96 3.94
N ALA A 28 15.17 -15.05 4.68
CA ALA A 28 14.00 -15.92 4.59
C ALA A 28 12.71 -15.18 4.98
N GLU A 29 12.74 -14.46 6.11
CA GLU A 29 11.61 -13.68 6.61
C GLU A 29 11.25 -12.51 5.65
N LEU A 30 12.25 -11.75 5.17
CA LEU A 30 12.06 -10.72 4.15
C LEU A 30 11.47 -11.29 2.85
N ASN A 31 11.96 -12.45 2.40
CA ASN A 31 11.45 -13.10 1.20
C ASN A 31 9.96 -13.45 1.33
N THR A 32 9.50 -13.86 2.52
CA THR A 32 8.08 -14.12 2.77
C THR A 32 7.23 -12.88 2.53
N TYR A 33 7.56 -11.73 3.14
CA TYR A 33 6.81 -10.49 2.93
C TYR A 33 6.80 -10.04 1.47
N TYR A 34 7.97 -10.10 0.81
CA TYR A 34 8.09 -9.68 -0.58
C TYR A 34 7.27 -10.54 -1.53
N VAL A 35 7.32 -11.86 -1.40
CA VAL A 35 6.57 -12.76 -2.30
C VAL A 35 5.06 -12.59 -2.11
N GLU A 36 4.61 -12.39 -0.87
CA GLU A 36 3.19 -12.15 -0.56
C GLU A 36 2.72 -10.75 -0.97
N SER A 37 3.61 -9.85 -1.41
CA SER A 37 3.25 -8.47 -1.77
C SER A 37 2.48 -8.32 -3.08
N PHE A 38 2.39 -9.37 -3.91
CA PHE A 38 1.98 -9.25 -5.32
C PHE A 38 0.68 -9.99 -5.67
N GLY A 39 -0.09 -10.44 -4.67
CA GLY A 39 -1.33 -11.18 -4.87
C GLY A 39 -1.17 -12.69 -4.74
N SER A 40 -2.29 -13.42 -4.77
CA SER A 40 -2.31 -14.89 -4.75
C SER A 40 -2.28 -15.48 -6.14
N ALA A 41 -1.27 -16.30 -6.43
CA ALA A 41 -1.21 -17.05 -7.69
C ALA A 41 -2.30 -18.14 -7.80
N ILE A 42 -2.80 -18.65 -6.67
CA ILE A 42 -3.81 -19.71 -6.64
C ILE A 42 -5.21 -19.11 -6.85
N ARG A 43 -5.52 -18.02 -6.15
CA ARG A 43 -6.84 -17.37 -6.23
C ARG A 43 -6.91 -16.35 -7.37
N ILE A 44 -5.77 -15.95 -7.94
CA ILE A 44 -5.66 -14.90 -8.95
C ILE A 44 -6.32 -13.61 -8.42
N ASP A 45 -5.97 -13.27 -7.19
CA ASP A 45 -6.51 -12.12 -6.47
C ASP A 45 -5.42 -11.22 -5.88
N TYR A 46 -5.78 -9.98 -5.58
CA TYR A 46 -4.92 -9.00 -4.92
C TYR A 46 -5.77 -8.06 -4.06
N GLY A 47 -5.20 -7.50 -2.99
CA GLY A 47 -5.91 -6.60 -2.09
C GLY A 47 -5.00 -6.00 -1.03
N THR A 48 -5.60 -5.31 -0.07
CA THR A 48 -4.89 -4.51 0.95
C THR A 48 -3.99 -5.34 1.87
N GLY A 49 -4.24 -6.65 2.04
CA GLY A 49 -3.32 -7.54 2.77
C GLY A 49 -1.99 -7.78 2.04
N HIS A 50 -2.01 -7.76 0.71
CA HIS A 50 -0.80 -7.84 -0.12
C HIS A 50 -0.06 -6.50 -0.13
N GLU A 51 -0.78 -5.38 -0.19
CA GLU A 51 -0.22 -4.03 0.01
C GLU A 51 0.47 -3.92 1.39
N LEU A 52 -0.18 -4.43 2.45
CA LEU A 52 0.38 -4.48 3.80
C LEU A 52 1.65 -5.33 3.87
N SER A 53 1.71 -6.46 3.14
CA SER A 53 2.91 -7.29 3.06
C SER A 53 4.10 -6.54 2.46
N LEU A 54 3.88 -5.64 1.49
CA LEU A 54 4.95 -4.77 0.97
C LEU A 54 5.45 -3.82 2.06
N PHE A 55 4.56 -3.22 2.84
CA PHE A 55 4.94 -2.31 3.91
C PHE A 55 5.65 -3.02 5.05
N ALA A 56 5.25 -4.26 5.38
CA ALA A 56 5.99 -5.12 6.30
C ALA A 56 7.42 -5.39 5.76
N TRP A 57 7.57 -5.66 4.47
CA TRP A 57 8.89 -5.82 3.85
C TRP A 57 9.75 -4.54 3.98
N LEU A 58 9.21 -3.37 3.63
CA LEU A 58 9.91 -2.09 3.73
C LEU A 58 10.30 -1.75 5.18
N TYR A 59 9.40 -2.01 6.13
CA TYR A 59 9.69 -1.86 7.56
C TYR A 59 10.82 -2.78 7.99
N CYS A 60 10.77 -4.06 7.63
CA CYS A 60 11.81 -5.03 7.98
C CYS A 60 13.18 -4.68 7.37
N LEU A 61 13.23 -4.03 6.20
CA LEU A 61 14.48 -3.49 5.63
C LEU A 61 15.08 -2.39 6.52
N GLU A 62 14.26 -1.53 7.12
CA GLU A 62 14.73 -0.54 8.10
C GLU A 62 15.20 -1.22 9.39
N VAL A 63 14.49 -2.26 9.86
CA VAL A 63 14.87 -3.06 11.05
C VAL A 63 16.24 -3.73 10.89
N VAL A 64 16.56 -4.27 9.71
CA VAL A 64 17.88 -4.87 9.44
C VAL A 64 18.97 -3.83 9.14
N GLY A 65 18.64 -2.54 9.19
CA GLY A 65 19.59 -1.43 9.01
C GLY A 65 19.96 -1.14 7.55
N LEU A 66 19.20 -1.66 6.57
CA LEU A 66 19.41 -1.38 5.15
C LEU A 66 18.85 -0.04 4.71
N LEU A 67 17.90 0.49 5.49
CA LEU A 67 17.27 1.77 5.27
C LEU A 67 17.42 2.60 6.54
N VAL A 68 17.49 3.92 6.37
CA VAL A 68 17.49 4.87 7.48
C VAL A 68 16.23 5.74 7.44
N PRO A 69 15.84 6.40 8.55
CA PRO A 69 14.64 7.23 8.58
C PRO A 69 14.57 8.32 7.50
N SER A 70 15.72 8.82 7.04
CA SER A 70 15.78 9.80 5.94
C SER A 70 15.38 9.24 4.57
N ASP A 71 15.34 7.91 4.40
CA ASP A 71 14.94 7.26 3.15
C ASP A 71 13.42 7.14 3.02
N ARG A 72 12.66 7.25 4.12
CA ARG A 72 11.20 7.04 4.15
C ARG A 72 10.43 7.81 3.07
N PRO A 73 10.72 9.11 2.78
CA PRO A 73 10.07 9.79 1.66
C PRO A 73 10.32 9.11 0.31
N ALA A 74 11.54 8.62 0.05
CA ALA A 74 11.87 7.92 -1.18
C ALA A 74 11.21 6.54 -1.26
N LEU A 75 11.02 5.86 -0.12
CA LEU A 75 10.27 4.60 -0.08
C LEU A 75 8.84 4.79 -0.59
N VAL A 76 8.17 5.86 -0.18
CA VAL A 76 6.80 6.16 -0.64
C VAL A 76 6.81 6.69 -2.09
N LEU A 77 7.57 7.75 -2.35
CA LEU A 77 7.49 8.49 -3.61
C LEU A 77 8.15 7.77 -4.80
N ARG A 78 9.05 6.80 -4.54
CA ARG A 78 9.74 6.05 -5.59
C ARG A 78 9.42 4.57 -5.55
N VAL A 79 9.65 3.90 -4.42
CA VAL A 79 9.49 2.44 -4.35
C VAL A 79 8.01 2.06 -4.41
N PHE A 80 7.19 2.63 -3.53
CA PHE A 80 5.77 2.37 -3.48
C PHE A 80 5.04 2.89 -4.73
N HIS A 81 5.41 4.07 -5.25
CA HIS A 81 4.85 4.53 -6.54
C HIS A 81 5.12 3.52 -7.68
N ARG A 82 6.34 2.98 -7.79
CA ARG A 82 6.66 1.95 -8.79
C ARG A 82 5.92 0.65 -8.55
N TYR A 83 5.73 0.28 -7.29
CA TYR A 83 4.87 -0.85 -6.92
C TYR A 83 3.43 -0.63 -7.37
N LEU A 84 2.83 0.53 -7.13
CA LEU A 84 1.47 0.86 -7.58
C LEU A 84 1.34 0.77 -9.10
N THR A 85 2.31 1.31 -9.85
CA THR A 85 2.33 1.18 -11.33
C THR A 85 2.34 -0.28 -11.75
N LEU A 86 3.14 -1.12 -11.08
CA LEU A 86 3.20 -2.55 -11.35
C LEU A 86 1.86 -3.22 -11.01
N MET A 87 1.24 -2.90 -9.87
CA MET A 87 -0.02 -3.51 -9.44
C MET A 87 -1.17 -3.15 -10.37
N GLN A 88 -1.29 -1.88 -10.78
CA GLN A 88 -2.25 -1.46 -11.80
C GLN A 88 -2.09 -2.25 -13.11
N LYS A 89 -0.84 -2.50 -13.52
CA LYS A 89 -0.56 -3.35 -14.69
C LYS A 89 -0.96 -4.80 -14.46
N LEU A 90 -0.63 -5.39 -13.31
CA LEU A 90 -1.02 -6.79 -13.02
C LEU A 90 -2.54 -6.94 -12.95
N GLN A 91 -3.23 -6.06 -12.24
CA GLN A 91 -4.69 -6.04 -12.09
C GLN A 91 -5.37 -6.02 -13.46
N THR A 92 -4.94 -5.14 -14.35
CA THR A 92 -5.53 -4.99 -15.70
C THR A 92 -5.08 -6.06 -16.69
N THR A 93 -3.86 -6.59 -16.57
CA THR A 93 -3.33 -7.61 -17.50
C THR A 93 -3.89 -8.99 -17.18
N TYR A 94 -4.00 -9.32 -15.89
CA TYR A 94 -4.38 -10.65 -15.42
C TYR A 94 -5.79 -10.71 -14.82
N TRP A 95 -6.50 -9.57 -14.79
CA TRP A 95 -7.88 -9.48 -14.31
C TRP A 95 -8.00 -10.01 -12.89
N LEU A 96 -7.08 -9.56 -12.03
CA LEU A 96 -7.01 -10.02 -10.65
C LEU A 96 -8.31 -9.73 -9.93
N GLU A 97 -8.85 -10.69 -9.20
CA GLU A 97 -10.03 -10.46 -8.37
C GLU A 97 -9.66 -9.59 -7.14
N PRO A 98 -10.55 -8.68 -6.71
CA PRO A 98 -10.38 -7.94 -5.46
C PRO A 98 -10.42 -8.86 -4.22
N ALA A 99 -9.27 -9.08 -3.59
CA ALA A 99 -9.12 -9.94 -2.42
C ALA A 99 -9.63 -9.25 -1.16
N GLY A 100 -10.59 -9.89 -0.47
CA GLY A 100 -11.17 -9.33 0.75
C GLY A 100 -11.93 -8.02 0.53
N SER A 101 -12.29 -7.70 -0.72
CA SER A 101 -13.03 -6.47 -1.02
C SER A 101 -14.43 -6.51 -0.40
N HIS A 102 -14.87 -5.37 0.11
CA HIS A 102 -16.25 -5.17 0.55
C HIS A 102 -17.16 -4.76 -0.62
N GLY A 103 -16.73 -4.96 -1.87
CA GLY A 103 -17.38 -4.40 -3.05
C GLY A 103 -17.47 -2.88 -2.96
N VAL A 104 -18.66 -2.33 -3.22
CA VAL A 104 -18.92 -0.87 -3.10
C VAL A 104 -18.75 -0.32 -1.68
N TRP A 105 -18.60 -1.18 -0.68
CA TRP A 105 -18.41 -0.76 0.71
C TRP A 105 -16.94 -0.66 1.14
N GLY A 106 -15.99 -0.87 0.22
CA GLY A 106 -14.57 -0.62 0.43
C GLY A 106 -14.17 0.80 0.02
N LEU A 107 -13.00 1.26 0.48
CA LEU A 107 -12.40 2.51 -0.01
C LEU A 107 -12.06 2.40 -1.50
N ASP A 108 -11.38 1.30 -1.87
CA ASP A 108 -11.03 0.89 -3.22
C ASP A 108 -11.01 -0.65 -3.27
N ASP A 109 -11.01 -1.21 -4.48
CA ASP A 109 -11.01 -2.66 -4.68
C ASP A 109 -9.69 -3.31 -4.24
N TYR A 110 -8.57 -2.59 -4.34
CA TYR A 110 -7.24 -3.18 -4.21
C TYR A 110 -6.31 -2.45 -3.23
N GLN A 111 -6.32 -1.13 -3.23
CA GLN A 111 -5.31 -0.30 -2.56
C GLN A 111 -5.91 0.51 -1.42
N PHE A 112 -5.10 0.88 -0.43
CA PHE A 112 -5.51 1.81 0.62
C PHE A 112 -4.47 2.89 0.85
N LEU A 113 -3.19 2.50 0.96
CA LEU A 113 -2.13 3.39 1.40
C LEU A 113 -1.82 4.50 0.39
N CYS A 114 -2.09 4.31 -0.90
CA CYS A 114 -1.99 5.37 -1.89
C CYS A 114 -2.87 6.59 -1.55
N PHE A 115 -4.05 6.37 -0.95
CA PHE A 115 -4.94 7.44 -0.49
C PHE A 115 -4.42 8.10 0.78
N VAL A 116 -3.85 7.35 1.72
CA VAL A 116 -3.26 7.92 2.94
C VAL A 116 -2.07 8.82 2.60
N PHE A 117 -1.09 8.30 1.86
CA PHE A 117 0.10 9.07 1.48
C PHE A 117 -0.23 10.19 0.51
N GLY A 118 -1.11 9.94 -0.45
CA GLY A 118 -1.53 10.94 -1.41
C GLY A 118 -2.27 12.11 -0.75
N ALA A 119 -3.15 11.84 0.22
CA ALA A 119 -3.81 12.89 0.99
C ALA A 119 -2.78 13.69 1.81
N ALA A 120 -1.75 13.02 2.36
CA ALA A 120 -0.67 13.69 3.08
C ALA A 120 0.16 14.61 2.17
N GLN A 121 0.41 14.23 0.91
CA GLN A 121 1.06 15.10 -0.08
C GLN A 121 0.28 16.40 -0.34
N LEU A 122 -1.05 16.36 -0.21
CA LEU A 122 -1.95 17.47 -0.55
C LEU A 122 -2.33 18.34 0.66
N VAL A 123 -1.81 18.04 1.86
CA VAL A 123 -2.03 18.89 3.04
C VAL A 123 -1.51 20.30 2.78
N ASN A 124 -2.36 21.30 3.03
CA ASN A 124 -2.10 22.73 2.78
C ASN A 124 -1.83 23.09 1.31
N HIS A 125 -2.22 22.23 0.35
CA HIS A 125 -2.12 22.57 -1.06
C HIS A 125 -3.00 23.79 -1.39
N PRO A 126 -2.50 24.78 -2.15
CA PRO A 126 -3.17 26.08 -2.29
C PRO A 126 -4.48 26.05 -3.10
N SER A 127 -4.61 25.10 -4.03
CA SER A 127 -5.74 25.06 -4.99
C SER A 127 -6.47 23.71 -5.04
N ILE A 128 -5.73 22.60 -5.04
CA ILE A 128 -6.30 21.24 -5.01
C ILE A 128 -6.93 20.95 -3.64
N LEU A 129 -8.26 20.82 -3.61
CA LEU A 129 -9.06 20.46 -2.45
C LEU A 129 -9.53 18.99 -2.55
N PRO A 130 -10.02 18.36 -1.47
CA PRO A 130 -10.59 17.00 -1.55
C PRO A 130 -11.69 16.85 -2.60
N SER A 131 -12.50 17.89 -2.82
CA SER A 131 -13.54 17.91 -3.85
C SER A 131 -13.00 17.97 -5.28
N SER A 132 -11.74 18.39 -5.47
CA SER A 132 -11.12 18.51 -6.80
C SER A 132 -10.91 17.15 -7.48
N ILE A 133 -11.08 16.03 -6.78
CA ILE A 133 -11.00 14.69 -7.39
C ILE A 133 -12.09 14.44 -8.45
N HIS A 134 -13.14 15.26 -8.47
CA HIS A 134 -14.21 15.20 -9.47
C HIS A 134 -13.84 15.91 -10.78
N ASP A 135 -12.85 16.80 -10.75
CA ASP A 135 -12.38 17.58 -11.88
C ASP A 135 -11.37 16.77 -12.71
N ASP A 136 -11.72 16.45 -13.95
CA ASP A 136 -10.89 15.63 -14.82
C ASP A 136 -9.61 16.37 -15.28
N GLU A 137 -9.61 17.70 -15.35
CA GLU A 137 -8.42 18.49 -15.71
C GLU A 137 -7.40 18.46 -14.56
N VAL A 138 -7.86 18.62 -13.32
CA VAL A 138 -7.01 18.47 -12.12
C VAL A 138 -6.41 17.07 -12.04
N LEU A 139 -7.18 16.04 -12.39
CA LEU A 139 -6.68 14.66 -12.42
C LEU A 139 -5.65 14.45 -13.53
N GLU A 140 -5.88 14.97 -14.74
CA GLU A 140 -4.94 14.84 -15.86
C GLU A 140 -3.61 15.52 -15.56
N GLU A 141 -3.65 16.73 -15.00
CA GLU A 141 -2.45 17.49 -14.63
C GLU A 141 -1.73 16.89 -13.41
N GLY A 142 -2.48 16.47 -12.39
CA GLY A 142 -1.92 16.10 -11.09
C GLY A 142 -1.61 14.62 -10.88
N ALA A 143 -2.13 13.70 -11.72
CA ALA A 143 -1.96 12.26 -11.52
C ALA A 143 -0.52 11.75 -11.65
N ALA A 144 0.39 12.51 -12.26
CA ALA A 144 1.80 12.17 -12.30
C ALA A 144 2.54 12.49 -10.99
N ASP A 145 2.06 13.49 -10.24
CA ASP A 145 2.76 14.07 -9.09
C ASP A 145 2.16 13.67 -7.74
N TYR A 146 0.86 13.40 -7.70
CA TYR A 146 0.12 13.10 -6.47
C TYR A 146 -0.48 11.70 -6.49
N LEU A 147 -0.11 10.87 -5.51
CA LEU A 147 -0.56 9.47 -5.40
C LEU A 147 -2.09 9.36 -5.29
N TYR A 148 -2.75 10.30 -4.61
CA TYR A 148 -4.21 10.31 -4.47
C TYR A 148 -4.87 10.51 -5.84
N LEU A 149 -4.42 11.52 -6.59
CA LEU A 149 -4.98 11.84 -7.90
C LEU A 149 -4.67 10.72 -8.91
N ASN A 150 -3.48 10.12 -8.83
CA ASN A 150 -3.12 8.94 -9.61
C ASN A 150 -4.11 7.79 -9.40
N ALA A 151 -4.42 7.48 -8.14
CA ALA A 151 -5.36 6.41 -7.78
C ALA A 151 -6.78 6.71 -8.28
N ILE A 152 -7.28 7.94 -8.09
CA ILE A 152 -8.59 8.35 -8.60
C ILE A 152 -8.66 8.28 -10.13
N ALA A 153 -7.65 8.79 -10.83
CA ALA A 153 -7.58 8.74 -12.28
C ALA A 153 -7.59 7.29 -12.79
N PHE A 154 -6.89 6.38 -12.11
CA PHE A 154 -6.93 4.96 -12.42
C PHE A 154 -8.32 4.35 -12.21
N ILE A 155 -9.00 4.67 -11.10
CA ILE A 155 -10.37 4.21 -10.83
C ILE A 155 -11.33 4.67 -11.93
N LYS A 156 -11.34 5.97 -12.27
CA LYS A 156 -12.20 6.52 -13.34
C LYS A 156 -11.91 5.92 -14.72
N LYS A 157 -10.66 5.50 -14.95
CA LYS A 157 -10.28 4.81 -16.19
C LYS A 157 -10.89 3.41 -16.26
N VAL A 158 -10.84 2.63 -15.18
CA VAL A 158 -11.23 1.21 -15.15
C VAL A 158 -12.73 1.00 -14.86
N LYS A 159 -13.32 1.77 -13.95
CA LYS A 159 -14.75 1.71 -13.63
C LYS A 159 -15.54 2.68 -14.52
N LYS A 160 -16.74 2.28 -14.93
CA LYS A 160 -17.63 3.08 -15.77
C LYS A 160 -18.87 3.51 -14.99
N GLY A 161 -19.42 4.65 -15.37
CA GLY A 161 -20.58 5.25 -14.71
C GLY A 161 -20.19 6.41 -13.78
N PRO A 162 -21.17 7.01 -13.09
CA PRO A 162 -20.93 8.09 -12.12
C PRO A 162 -20.02 7.62 -10.97
N PHE A 163 -19.05 8.46 -10.61
CA PHE A 163 -18.03 8.11 -9.61
C PHE A 163 -18.64 7.69 -8.26
N GLY A 164 -19.66 8.41 -7.79
CA GLY A 164 -20.35 8.10 -6.54
C GLY A 164 -21.12 6.77 -6.53
N GLU A 165 -21.44 6.20 -7.69
CA GLU A 165 -22.14 4.90 -7.76
C GLU A 165 -21.19 3.72 -7.58
N HIS A 166 -19.96 3.83 -8.09
CA HIS A 166 -18.98 2.73 -8.03
C HIS A 166 -17.88 2.95 -6.97
N SER A 167 -17.78 4.16 -6.41
CA SER A 167 -16.79 4.56 -5.40
C SER A 167 -17.39 5.51 -4.35
N PRO A 168 -18.47 5.11 -3.66
CA PRO A 168 -19.21 5.98 -2.75
C PRO A 168 -18.38 6.52 -1.58
N TYR A 169 -17.48 5.72 -0.98
CA TYR A 169 -16.63 6.19 0.11
C TYR A 169 -15.67 7.31 -0.32
N LEU A 170 -14.99 7.13 -1.46
CA LEU A 170 -14.11 8.17 -2.00
C LEU A 170 -14.90 9.42 -2.40
N ASN A 171 -16.13 9.23 -2.91
CA ASN A 171 -17.04 10.33 -3.19
C ASN A 171 -17.44 11.09 -1.93
N ASP A 172 -17.79 10.40 -0.84
CA ASP A 172 -18.18 11.04 0.42
C ASP A 172 -16.98 11.73 1.09
N ILE A 173 -15.80 11.10 1.05
CA ILE A 173 -14.55 11.68 1.54
C ILE A 173 -14.19 12.98 0.79
N SER A 174 -14.54 13.10 -0.49
CA SER A 174 -14.34 14.34 -1.26
C SER A 174 -15.11 15.54 -0.70
N GLY A 175 -16.17 15.30 0.08
CA GLY A 175 -16.92 16.34 0.80
C GLY A 175 -16.24 16.84 2.07
N VAL A 176 -15.13 16.23 2.49
CA VAL A 176 -14.34 16.70 3.64
C VAL A 176 -13.59 17.98 3.28
N GLU A 177 -13.64 18.97 4.18
CA GLU A 177 -13.14 20.33 3.93
C GLU A 177 -11.63 20.42 3.66
N THR A 178 -10.81 19.60 4.32
CA THR A 178 -9.34 19.71 4.20
C THR A 178 -8.67 18.34 4.12
N TRP A 179 -7.56 18.28 3.37
CA TRP A 179 -6.72 17.09 3.28
C TRP A 179 -6.19 16.62 4.64
N SER A 180 -5.95 17.53 5.60
CA SER A 180 -5.54 17.14 6.96
C SER A 180 -6.60 16.29 7.68
N LYS A 181 -7.88 16.65 7.54
CA LYS A 181 -9.02 15.87 8.06
C LYS A 181 -9.16 14.54 7.30
N VAL A 182 -8.93 14.55 5.99
CA VAL A 182 -8.93 13.32 5.15
C VAL A 182 -7.86 12.34 5.63
N VAL A 183 -6.60 12.78 5.80
CA VAL A 183 -5.50 11.93 6.31
C VAL A 183 -5.88 11.30 7.64
N ALA A 184 -6.35 12.12 8.60
CA ALA A 184 -6.73 11.62 9.92
C ALA A 184 -7.88 10.60 9.86
N GLY A 185 -8.86 10.82 8.97
CA GLY A 185 -9.96 9.87 8.72
C GLY A 185 -9.48 8.57 8.10
N LEU A 186 -8.64 8.65 7.06
CA LEU A 186 -8.09 7.49 6.37
C LEU A 186 -7.20 6.64 7.28
N LEU A 187 -6.41 7.25 8.17
CA LEU A 187 -5.61 6.50 9.14
C LEU A 187 -6.48 5.68 10.11
N ARG A 188 -7.54 6.27 10.65
CA ARG A 188 -8.50 5.54 11.51
C ARG A 188 -9.21 4.43 10.73
N MET A 189 -9.58 4.71 9.49
CA MET A 189 -10.19 3.70 8.62
C MET A 189 -9.20 2.58 8.27
N TYR A 190 -7.92 2.87 8.09
CA TYR A 190 -6.88 1.85 7.86
C TYR A 190 -6.70 0.94 9.09
N GLU A 191 -6.66 1.52 10.29
CA GLU A 191 -6.65 0.75 11.53
C GLU A 191 -7.86 -0.19 11.64
N GLY A 192 -9.07 0.31 11.38
CA GLY A 192 -10.30 -0.50 11.52
C GLY A 192 -10.54 -1.50 10.40
N GLU A 193 -10.31 -1.10 9.15
CA GLU A 193 -10.71 -1.85 7.95
C GLU A 193 -9.58 -2.64 7.30
N VAL A 194 -8.32 -2.39 7.66
CA VAL A 194 -7.18 -3.20 7.22
C VAL A 194 -6.58 -3.93 8.40
N LEU A 195 -6.00 -3.22 9.38
CA LEU A 195 -5.26 -3.84 10.48
C LEU A 195 -6.17 -4.60 11.46
N GLY A 196 -7.37 -4.09 11.71
CA GLY A 196 -8.38 -4.69 12.60
C GLY A 196 -9.22 -5.79 11.96
N LYS A 197 -9.04 -6.09 10.66
CA LYS A 197 -9.83 -7.11 9.95
C LYS A 197 -9.06 -8.40 9.82
N LEU A 198 -9.49 -9.42 10.55
CA LEU A 198 -8.93 -10.77 10.46
C LEU A 198 -8.84 -11.30 9.02
N PRO A 199 -9.86 -11.16 8.14
CA PRO A 199 -9.75 -11.65 6.76
C PRO A 199 -8.59 -11.03 5.96
N VAL A 200 -8.18 -9.81 6.31
CA VAL A 200 -7.09 -9.07 5.66
C VAL A 200 -5.75 -9.44 6.28
N VAL A 201 -5.64 -9.46 7.61
CA VAL A 201 -4.35 -9.67 8.30
C VAL A 201 -3.99 -11.13 8.57
N GLN A 202 -4.92 -12.08 8.42
CA GLN A 202 -4.69 -13.52 8.70
C GLN A 202 -3.52 -14.14 7.92
N HIS A 203 -3.09 -13.51 6.82
CA HIS A 203 -1.97 -13.97 6.00
C HIS A 203 -0.65 -13.29 6.35
N LEU A 204 -0.66 -12.21 7.12
CA LEU A 204 0.55 -11.54 7.59
C LEU A 204 1.32 -12.49 8.51
N LYS A 205 2.61 -12.71 8.19
CA LYS A 205 3.48 -13.59 8.95
C LYS A 205 4.25 -12.80 10.01
N PHE A 206 4.51 -13.44 11.13
CA PHE A 206 5.32 -12.90 12.21
C PHE A 206 6.57 -13.77 12.39
N GLY A 207 7.68 -13.12 12.70
CA GLY A 207 8.99 -13.74 12.83
C GLY A 207 9.86 -12.97 13.81
N THR A 208 11.15 -12.92 13.50
CA THR A 208 12.16 -12.26 14.33
C THR A 208 12.25 -10.76 14.06
N LEU A 209 11.97 -10.33 12.81
CA LEU A 209 12.00 -8.92 12.39
C LEU A 209 10.66 -8.24 12.69
N LEU A 210 9.55 -8.88 12.32
CA LEU A 210 8.20 -8.45 12.70
C LEU A 210 7.66 -9.37 13.79
N LYS A 211 7.89 -8.98 15.04
CA LYS A 211 7.53 -9.79 16.21
C LYS A 211 6.03 -9.72 16.49
N TRP A 212 5.49 -10.85 16.92
CA TRP A 212 4.21 -10.88 17.64
C TRP A 212 4.50 -10.68 19.12
N ASP A 213 4.55 -9.43 19.55
CA ASP A 213 4.62 -9.10 20.97
C ASP A 213 3.18 -9.03 21.52
N SER A 214 2.89 -9.81 22.57
CA SER A 214 1.65 -9.69 23.32
C SER A 214 1.67 -8.37 24.10
N ALA A 215 1.38 -7.26 23.42
CA ALA A 215 1.27 -5.93 24.01
C ALA A 215 0.06 -5.77 24.97
N PHE A 216 -0.39 -6.85 25.61
CA PHE A 216 -1.49 -6.91 26.56
C PHE A 216 -1.10 -7.58 27.90
N ASP A 217 0.18 -7.86 28.13
CA ASP A 217 0.68 -8.17 29.47
C ASP A 217 1.23 -6.88 30.12
N ASP A 218 0.32 -5.97 30.51
CA ASP A 218 0.50 -4.95 31.57
C ASP A 218 -0.86 -4.32 31.95
#